data_AF-A0A7W3WRM9-F1
#
_entry.id   AF-A0A7W3WRM9-F1
#
_cell.length_a   1.000
_cell.length_b   1.000
_cell.length_c   1.000
_cell.angle_alpha   90.00
_cell.angle_beta   90.00
_cell.angle_gamma   90.00
#
_symmetry.space_group_name_H-M   'P 1'
#
loop_
_entity.id
_entity.type
_entity.pdbx_description
1 polymer ?
#
loop_
_entity_poly.entity_id
_entity_poly.type
_entity_poly.pdbx_seq_one_letter_code
_entity_poly.pdbx_strand_id
1 'polypeptide(L)'
;MNFTRRLILNLVFFGLLFLLLVMFVIAAGMGAGASKSLQDRTTLVIAPEGRLVEQFSADPVSRALAKAVGDNGAEEIQLRDLLRVIESAKEDKKIERVVLELDKL
;
A
#
# COMPACT_ATOMS: atom_id res chain seq x y z
N MET A 1 -32.63 41.29 5.14
CA MET A 1 -31.72 40.89 6.25
C MET A 1 -31.43 39.37 6.31
N ASN A 2 -31.56 38.60 5.21
CA ASN A 2 -31.31 37.15 5.23
C ASN A 2 -29.88 36.75 4.77
N PHE A 3 -29.17 37.66 4.11
CA PHE A 3 -27.84 37.43 3.57
C PHE A 3 -26.79 37.31 4.67
N THR A 4 -26.77 38.26 5.63
CA THR A 4 -25.83 38.27 6.75
C THR A 4 -25.95 37.00 7.60
N ARG A 5 -27.17 36.54 7.89
CA ARG A 5 -27.39 35.30 8.65
C ARG A 5 -26.88 34.06 7.92
N ARG A 6 -27.10 33.97 6.60
CA ARG A 6 -26.60 32.85 5.77
C ARG A 6 -25.07 32.88 5.66
N LEU A 7 -24.47 34.05 5.54
CA LEU A 7 -23.01 34.20 5.45
C LEU A 7 -22.31 33.73 6.75
N ILE A 8 -22.82 34.14 7.91
CA ILE A 8 -22.27 33.75 9.22
C ILE A 8 -22.41 32.24 9.44
N LEU A 9 -23.59 31.67 9.16
CA LEU A 9 -23.82 30.23 9.32
C LEU A 9 -22.92 29.40 8.40
N ASN A 10 -22.75 29.82 7.15
CA ASN A 10 -21.87 29.14 6.21
C ASN A 10 -20.40 29.22 6.66
N LEU A 11 -19.95 30.39 7.16
CA LEU A 11 -18.57 30.55 7.62
C LEU A 11 -18.26 29.66 8.83
N VAL A 12 -19.19 29.56 9.78
CA VAL A 12 -19.07 28.65 10.93
C VAL A 12 -19.11 27.19 10.49
N PHE A 13 -20.02 26.84 9.57
CA PHE A 13 -20.13 25.47 9.05
C PHE A 13 -18.85 25.02 8.33
N PHE A 14 -18.33 25.85 7.40
CA PHE A 14 -17.09 25.54 6.70
C PHE A 14 -15.88 25.56 7.64
N GLY A 15 -15.86 26.44 8.64
CA GLY A 15 -14.81 26.45 9.67
C GLY A 15 -14.81 25.17 10.51
N LEU A 16 -15.99 24.70 10.94
CA LEU A 16 -16.13 23.45 11.67
C LEU A 16 -15.77 22.23 10.80
N LEU A 17 -16.20 22.23 9.54
CA LEU A 17 -15.87 21.18 8.58
C LEU A 17 -14.36 21.11 8.33
N PHE A 18 -13.71 22.27 8.20
CA PHE A 18 -12.25 22.36 8.05
C PHE A 18 -11.52 21.83 9.29
N LEU A 19 -11.97 22.22 10.50
CA LEU A 19 -11.42 21.71 11.75
C LEU A 19 -11.54 20.18 11.85
N LEU A 20 -12.70 19.63 11.47
CA LEU A 20 -12.94 18.19 11.47
C LEU A 20 -12.01 17.49 10.46
N LEU A 21 -11.85 18.05 9.25
CA LEU A 21 -10.96 17.52 8.23
C LEU A 21 -9.50 17.51 8.68
N VAL A 22 -9.03 18.60 9.32
CA VAL A 22 -7.68 18.66 9.90
C VAL A 22 -7.51 17.59 10.99
N MET A 23 -8.48 17.44 11.89
CA MET A 23 -8.44 16.42 12.93
C MET A 23 -8.39 15.00 12.33
N PHE A 24 -9.15 14.75 11.26
CA PHE A 24 -9.16 13.48 10.55
C PHE A 24 -7.80 13.18 9.90
N VAL A 25 -7.18 14.17 9.23
CA VAL A 25 -5.85 14.01 8.62
C VAL A 25 -4.78 13.74 9.67
N ILE A 26 -4.83 14.43 10.82
CA ILE A 26 -3.89 14.19 11.92
C ILE A 26 -4.09 12.77 12.49
N ALA A 27 -5.34 12.37 12.75
CA ALA A 27 -5.65 11.03 13.26
C ALA A 27 -5.22 9.92 12.28
N ALA A 28 -5.44 10.11 10.99
CA ALA A 28 -5.00 9.19 9.95
C ALA A 28 -3.47 9.13 9.83
N GLY A 29 -2.78 10.27 9.95
CA GLY A 29 -1.32 10.36 9.90
C GLY A 29 -0.62 9.71 11.10
N MET A 30 -1.25 9.76 12.28
CA MET A 30 -0.70 9.13 13.50
C MET A 30 -0.76 7.60 13.48
N GLY A 31 -1.69 7.00 12.72
CA GLY A 31 -1.78 5.54 12.57
C GLY A 31 -0.74 4.93 11.62
N ALA A 32 -0.19 5.72 10.70
CA ALA A 32 0.73 5.26 9.67
C ALA A 32 2.21 5.18 10.11
N GLY A 33 2.53 5.70 11.31
CA GLY A 33 3.91 6.03 11.70
C GLY A 33 4.64 5.01 12.57
N ALA A 34 4.04 3.89 12.95
CA ALA A 34 4.78 2.82 13.60
C ALA A 34 5.53 1.99 12.54
N SER A 35 6.50 2.62 11.88
CA SER A 35 7.61 1.90 11.24
C SER A 35 8.31 1.12 12.35
N LYS A 36 7.78 -0.05 12.68
CA LYS A 36 8.36 -0.97 13.64
C LYS A 36 9.72 -1.31 13.06
N SER A 37 10.75 -0.67 13.62
CA SER A 37 12.14 -0.88 13.19
C SER A 37 12.36 -2.38 13.10
N LEU A 38 12.78 -2.85 11.92
CA LEU A 38 13.02 -4.27 11.68
C LEU A 38 13.97 -4.77 12.77
N GLN A 39 13.41 -5.65 13.61
CA GLN A 39 14.13 -6.27 14.70
C GLN A 39 15.20 -7.21 14.14
N ASP A 40 16.26 -7.40 14.89
CA ASP A 40 17.28 -8.39 14.53
C ASP A 40 16.63 -9.78 14.48
N ARG A 41 17.06 -10.61 13.53
CA ARG A 41 16.52 -11.97 13.29
C ARG A 41 15.06 -11.99 12.82
N THR A 42 14.72 -11.09 11.90
CA THR A 42 13.41 -11.09 11.23
C THR A 42 13.32 -12.25 10.23
N THR A 43 12.11 -12.79 10.05
CA THR A 43 11.80 -13.76 9.00
C THR A 43 11.14 -13.04 7.83
N LEU A 44 11.69 -13.21 6.62
CA LEU A 44 11.07 -12.72 5.40
C LEU A 44 10.03 -13.75 4.94
N VAL A 45 8.77 -13.31 4.83
CA VAL A 45 7.70 -14.12 4.25
C VAL A 45 7.46 -13.65 2.82
N ILE A 46 7.63 -14.55 1.86
CA ILE A 46 7.33 -14.31 0.45
C ILE A 46 6.08 -15.09 0.11
N ALA A 47 4.96 -14.38 -0.07
CA ALA A 47 3.66 -14.94 -0.43
C ALA A 47 3.24 -14.41 -1.81
N PRO A 48 3.80 -14.94 -2.91
CA PRO A 48 3.39 -14.55 -4.26
C PRO A 48 1.92 -14.98 -4.51
N GLU A 49 1.12 -14.05 -5.01
CA GLU A 49 -0.27 -14.29 -5.41
C GLU A 49 -0.38 -14.09 -6.94
N GLY A 50 -0.88 -15.12 -7.64
CA GLY A 50 -1.02 -15.09 -9.09
C GLY A 50 0.10 -15.81 -9.86
N ARG A 51 0.08 -15.68 -11.18
CA ARG A 51 0.83 -16.53 -12.10
C ARG A 51 2.29 -16.11 -12.21
N LEU A 52 3.21 -17.06 -12.03
CA LEU A 52 4.64 -16.82 -12.23
C LEU A 52 4.96 -16.76 -13.73
N VAL A 53 5.60 -15.67 -14.17
CA VAL A 53 5.99 -15.42 -15.56
C VAL A 53 7.43 -14.92 -15.62
N GLU A 54 8.11 -15.09 -16.76
CA GLU A 54 9.43 -14.46 -16.96
C GLU A 54 9.31 -13.00 -17.39
N GLN A 55 8.31 -12.71 -18.22
CA GLN A 55 7.99 -11.37 -18.71
C GLN A 55 6.50 -11.15 -18.61
N PHE A 56 6.11 -9.92 -18.30
CA PHE A 56 4.69 -9.56 -18.24
C PHE A 56 4.06 -9.68 -19.62
N SER A 57 2.87 -10.26 -19.68
CA SER A 57 2.11 -10.37 -20.93
C SER A 57 1.47 -9.05 -21.34
N ALA A 58 1.14 -8.19 -20.37
CA ALA A 58 0.52 -6.89 -20.56
C ALA A 58 1.48 -5.73 -20.28
N ASP A 59 1.24 -4.60 -20.95
CA ASP A 59 2.00 -3.38 -20.76
C ASP A 59 1.80 -2.79 -19.34
N PRO A 60 2.74 -1.94 -18.86
CA PRO A 60 2.68 -1.40 -17.49
C PRO A 60 1.42 -0.58 -17.19
N VAL A 61 0.87 0.13 -18.17
CA VAL A 61 -0.27 1.03 -17.98
C VAL A 61 -1.54 0.21 -17.84
N SER A 62 -1.76 -0.74 -18.74
CA SER A 62 -2.91 -1.65 -18.70
C SER A 62 -2.96 -2.43 -17.39
N ARG A 63 -1.81 -2.89 -16.88
CA ARG A 63 -1.75 -3.59 -15.58
C ARG A 63 -2.04 -2.70 -14.40
N ALA A 64 -1.53 -1.47 -14.39
CA ALA A 64 -1.83 -0.51 -13.33
C ALA A 64 -3.33 -0.18 -13.29
N LEU A 65 -3.97 -0.04 -14.46
CA LEU A 65 -5.40 0.17 -14.58
C LEU A 65 -6.21 -1.05 -14.12
N ALA A 66 -5.82 -2.27 -14.52
CA ALA A 66 -6.46 -3.51 -14.09
C ALA A 66 -6.45 -3.65 -12.56
N LYS A 67 -5.29 -3.40 -11.92
CA LYS A 67 -5.17 -3.40 -10.45
C LYS A 67 -6.02 -2.31 -9.79
N ALA A 68 -6.10 -1.11 -10.37
CA ALA A 68 -6.91 -0.01 -9.84
C ALA A 68 -8.41 -0.28 -9.87
N VAL A 69 -8.87 -1.05 -10.87
CA VAL A 69 -10.28 -1.46 -11.02
C VAL A 69 -10.61 -2.74 -10.23
N GLY A 70 -9.59 -3.42 -9.66
CA GLY A 70 -9.76 -4.64 -8.88
C GLY A 70 -9.86 -5.90 -9.74
N ASP A 71 -9.42 -5.84 -10.99
CA ASP A 71 -9.33 -7.01 -11.86
C ASP A 71 -8.04 -7.79 -11.54
N ASN A 72 -8.16 -8.73 -10.59
CA ASN A 72 -7.06 -9.56 -10.11
C ASN A 72 -6.95 -10.91 -10.86
N GLY A 73 -7.77 -11.15 -11.88
CA GLY A 73 -7.87 -12.45 -12.57
C GLY A 73 -6.61 -12.87 -13.36
N ALA A 74 -5.67 -11.95 -13.54
CA ALA A 74 -4.41 -12.16 -14.24
C ALA A 74 -3.25 -11.44 -13.55
N GLU A 75 -3.20 -11.45 -12.21
CA GLU A 75 -1.99 -11.00 -11.54
C GLU A 75 -0.82 -11.91 -11.94
N GLU A 76 0.20 -11.27 -12.49
CA GLU A 76 1.44 -11.91 -12.92
C GLU A 76 2.58 -11.43 -12.03
N ILE A 77 3.45 -12.36 -11.64
CA ILE A 77 4.66 -12.09 -10.86
C ILE A 77 5.87 -12.49 -11.70
N GLN A 78 6.85 -11.60 -11.79
CA GLN A 78 8.09 -11.92 -12.50
C GLN A 78 9.00 -12.82 -11.68
N LEU A 79 9.45 -13.93 -12.28
CA LEU A 79 10.48 -14.80 -11.72
C LEU A 79 11.75 -14.02 -11.38
N ARG A 80 12.15 -13.08 -12.26
CA ARG A 80 13.29 -12.19 -12.01
C ARG A 80 13.14 -11.39 -10.70
N ASP A 81 11.94 -10.93 -10.41
CA ASP A 81 11.69 -10.11 -9.23
C ASP A 81 11.74 -10.97 -7.96
N LEU A 82 11.16 -12.18 -8.02
CA LEU A 82 11.26 -13.16 -6.94
C LEU A 82 12.72 -13.52 -6.63
N LEU A 83 13.52 -13.79 -7.66
CA LEU A 83 14.96 -14.08 -7.51
C LEU A 83 15.71 -12.89 -6.90
N ARG A 84 15.45 -11.66 -7.35
CA ARG A 84 16.07 -10.45 -6.79
C ARG A 84 15.74 -10.24 -5.31
N VAL A 85 14.52 -10.57 -4.89
CA VAL A 85 14.11 -10.51 -3.47
C VAL A 85 14.89 -11.53 -2.65
N ILE A 86 15.03 -12.76 -3.13
CA ILE A 86 15.80 -13.81 -2.44
C ILE A 86 17.29 -13.45 -2.36
N GLU A 87 17.87 -12.90 -3.44
CA GLU A 87 19.25 -12.42 -3.45
C GLU A 87 19.46 -11.27 -2.47
N SER A 88 18.53 -10.31 -2.43
CA SER A 88 18.57 -9.20 -1.46
C SER A 88 18.45 -9.70 -0.02
N ALA A 89 17.59 -10.70 0.21
CA ALA A 89 17.38 -11.30 1.53
C ALA A 89 18.62 -12.03 2.04
N LYS A 90 19.41 -12.62 1.14
CA LYS A 90 20.69 -13.25 1.47
C LYS A 90 21.72 -12.23 2.00
N GLU A 91 21.71 -11.00 1.50
CA GLU A 91 22.67 -9.96 1.88
C GLU A 91 22.24 -9.14 3.12
N ASP A 92 20.97 -9.22 3.50
CA ASP A 92 20.43 -8.49 4.66
C ASP A 92 20.74 -9.18 5.99
N LYS A 93 21.59 -8.56 6.80
CA LYS A 93 21.98 -9.03 8.14
C LYS A 93 20.81 -9.16 9.11
N LYS A 94 19.70 -8.49 8.86
CA LYS A 94 18.51 -8.54 9.73
C LYS A 94 17.61 -9.73 9.41
N ILE A 95 17.75 -10.33 8.23
CA ILE A 95 16.93 -11.45 7.78
C ILE A 95 17.66 -12.75 8.11
N GLU A 96 17.11 -13.53 9.03
CA GLU A 96 17.71 -14.83 9.42
C GLU A 96 17.11 -15.99 8.63
N ARG A 97 15.84 -15.86 8.22
CA ARG A 97 15.03 -16.94 7.65
C ARG A 97 14.13 -16.40 6.54
N VAL A 98 13.87 -17.24 5.55
CA VAL A 98 12.92 -16.98 4.45
C VAL A 98 11.86 -18.07 4.47
N VAL A 99 10.59 -17.67 4.39
CA VAL A 99 9.42 -18.55 4.26
C VAL A 99 8.78 -18.27 2.91
N LEU A 100 8.46 -19.33 2.17
CA LEU A 100 7.75 -19.25 0.90
C LEU A 100 6.33 -19.78 1.12
N GLU A 101 5.33 -18.91 1.00
CA GLU A 101 3.91 -19.27 1.06
C GLU A 101 3.38 -19.31 -0.38
N LEU A 102 3.21 -20.50 -0.94
CA LEU A 102 2.90 -20.70 -2.36
C LEU A 102 1.44 -21.13 -2.60
N ASP A 103 0.59 -21.04 -1.58
CA ASP A 103 -0.80 -21.55 -1.64
C ASP A 103 -1.70 -20.78 -2.61
N LYS A 104 -1.24 -19.60 -3.08
CA LYS A 104 -2.00 -18.66 -3.93
C LYS A 104 -1.35 -18.44 -5.32
N LEU A 105 -0.41 -19.30 -5.70
CA LEU A 105 0.24 -19.31 -7.02
C LEU A 105 -0.61 -19.99 -8.09
#